data_AF-A0A853JP85-F1
#
_entry.id   AF-A0A853JP85-F1
#
_cell.length_a   1.000
_cell.length_b   1.000
_cell.length_c   1.000
_cell.angle_alpha   90.00
_cell.angle_beta   90.00
_cell.angle_gamma   90.00
#
_symmetry.space_group_name_H-M   'P 1'
#
loop_
_entity.id
_entity.type
_entity.pdbx_description
1 polymer ?
#
loop_
_entity_poly.entity_id
_entity_poly.type
_entity_poly.pdbx_seq_one_letter_code
_entity_poly.pdbx_strand_id
1 'polypeptide(L)'
;MIRQMRHQFLTDKECLIHTDLHASNIMVNDHSMKIIDTEFAGFGPIAQDWGRLIASFCLNFFSWYGDHEHTEGEKAVFRAYLLDSINTMYQCFEEEFRALCDKNRSDSYRLRSLDVDAYLLTHFQDTLLYTALNAASRIGDRGICYDLERLKTPDRIYPEQLVLLMTIELFLNRGAYKKITDLTDYLRKMAGKHPAEAFKEA
;
A
#
# COMPACT_ATOMS: atom_id res chain seq x y z
N MET A 1 5.92 -15.68 8.48
CA MET A 1 5.17 -14.55 7.87
C MET A 1 4.91 -14.73 6.38
N ILE A 2 5.92 -14.76 5.49
CA ILE A 2 5.68 -14.89 4.02
C ILE A 2 4.87 -16.15 3.67
N ARG A 3 5.20 -17.31 4.25
CA ARG A 3 4.43 -18.55 4.07
C ARG A 3 2.98 -18.44 4.55
N GLN A 4 2.74 -17.68 5.61
CA GLN A 4 1.39 -17.43 6.14
C GLN A 4 0.59 -16.55 5.19
N MET A 5 1.16 -15.44 4.71
CA MET A 5 0.51 -14.56 3.74
C MET A 5 0.19 -15.29 2.43
N ARG A 6 1.11 -16.15 1.96
CA ARG A 6 0.87 -17.00 0.80
C ARG A 6 -0.26 -18.00 1.05
N HIS A 7 -0.31 -18.61 2.24
CA HIS A 7 -1.38 -19.53 2.59
C HIS A 7 -2.72 -18.79 2.59
N GLN A 8 -2.81 -17.67 3.30
CA GLN A 8 -3.98 -16.80 3.37
C GLN A 8 -4.46 -16.40 1.96
N PHE A 9 -3.57 -15.93 1.09
CA PHE A 9 -3.92 -15.60 -0.30
C PHE A 9 -4.50 -16.78 -1.09
N LEU A 10 -4.04 -18.01 -0.84
CA LEU A 10 -4.50 -19.21 -1.55
C LEU A 10 -5.75 -19.85 -0.95
N THR A 11 -6.05 -19.60 0.33
CA THR A 11 -7.12 -20.29 1.06
C THR A 11 -8.29 -19.39 1.43
N ASP A 12 -8.05 -18.11 1.68
CA ASP A 12 -9.10 -17.19 2.12
C ASP A 12 -9.96 -16.78 0.94
N LYS A 13 -11.26 -17.06 1.05
CA LYS A 13 -12.26 -16.71 0.04
C LYS A 13 -13.20 -15.66 0.60
N GLU A 14 -12.61 -14.52 0.97
CA GLU A 14 -13.31 -13.43 1.65
C GLU A 14 -14.25 -12.68 0.70
N CYS A 15 -13.72 -12.22 -0.44
CA CYS A 15 -14.53 -11.61 -1.50
C CYS A 15 -13.90 -11.82 -2.88
N LEU A 16 -14.59 -11.37 -3.93
CA LEU A 16 -14.01 -11.25 -5.27
C LEU A 16 -13.09 -10.02 -5.29
N ILE A 17 -11.79 -10.25 -5.40
CA ILE A 17 -10.75 -9.22 -5.47
C ILE A 17 -10.20 -9.08 -6.89
N HIS A 18 -9.58 -7.93 -7.18
CA HIS A 18 -8.88 -7.65 -8.43
C HIS A 18 -7.53 -8.37 -8.51
N THR A 19 -6.87 -8.59 -7.38
CA THR A 19 -5.54 -9.19 -7.20
C THR A 19 -4.36 -8.31 -7.64
N ASP A 20 -4.51 -7.56 -8.72
CA ASP A 20 -3.49 -6.65 -9.28
C ASP A 20 -3.94 -5.17 -9.32
N LEU A 21 -4.63 -4.69 -8.27
CA LEU A 21 -5.06 -3.30 -8.18
C LEU A 21 -3.88 -2.37 -7.83
N HIS A 22 -3.12 -1.90 -8.82
CA HIS A 22 -2.12 -0.83 -8.67
C HIS A 22 -2.51 0.41 -9.47
N ALA A 23 -1.81 1.54 -9.22
CA ALA A 23 -2.13 2.82 -9.85
C ALA A 23 -2.24 2.77 -11.39
N SER A 24 -1.46 1.93 -12.08
CA SER A 24 -1.53 1.80 -13.55
C SER A 24 -2.80 1.10 -14.06
N ASN A 25 -3.50 0.37 -13.19
CA ASN A 25 -4.81 -0.24 -13.48
C ASN A 25 -5.98 0.68 -13.11
N ILE A 26 -5.68 1.96 -12.82
CA ILE A 26 -6.66 3.00 -12.54
C ILE A 26 -6.46 4.13 -13.54
N MET A 27 -7.44 4.33 -14.42
CA MET A 27 -7.48 5.47 -15.33
C MET A 27 -8.31 6.59 -14.71
N VAL A 28 -7.75 7.80 -14.69
CA VAL A 28 -8.38 8.96 -14.07
C VAL A 28 -8.37 10.17 -15.00
N ASN A 29 -9.38 11.02 -14.86
CA ASN A 29 -9.39 12.42 -15.29
C ASN A 29 -10.13 13.25 -14.23
N ASP A 30 -10.30 14.55 -14.47
CA ASP A 30 -10.91 15.50 -13.52
C ASP A 30 -12.34 15.13 -13.07
N HIS A 31 -13.04 14.25 -13.80
CA HIS A 31 -14.45 13.95 -13.59
C HIS A 31 -14.77 12.45 -13.50
N SER A 32 -13.80 11.57 -13.69
CA SER A 32 -14.04 10.13 -13.75
C SER A 32 -12.82 9.32 -13.35
N MET A 33 -13.10 8.18 -12.73
CA MET A 33 -12.14 7.14 -12.39
C MET A 33 -12.69 5.80 -12.91
N LYS A 34 -11.82 5.00 -13.53
CA LYS A 34 -12.13 3.65 -14.01
C LYS A 34 -11.03 2.69 -13.61
N ILE A 35 -11.41 1.60 -12.94
CA ILE A 35 -10.54 0.46 -12.67
C ILE A 35 -10.66 -0.50 -13.86
N ILE A 36 -9.54 -0.98 -14.37
CA ILE A 36 -9.43 -1.83 -15.56
C ILE A 36 -8.58 -3.06 -15.26
N ASP A 37 -8.50 -3.99 -16.22
CA ASP A 37 -7.57 -5.12 -16.20
C ASP A 37 -7.79 -6.14 -15.06
N THR A 38 -9.04 -6.62 -14.95
CA THR A 38 -9.44 -7.62 -13.96
C THR A 38 -9.06 -9.05 -14.35
N GLU A 39 -7.99 -9.26 -15.12
CA GLU A 39 -7.62 -10.58 -15.65
C GLU A 39 -7.17 -11.58 -14.56
N PHE A 40 -6.69 -11.04 -13.42
CA PHE A 40 -6.31 -11.82 -12.23
C PHE A 40 -7.40 -11.89 -11.16
N ALA A 41 -8.63 -11.47 -11.47
CA ALA A 41 -9.70 -11.44 -10.49
C ALA A 41 -10.03 -12.84 -9.96
N GLY A 42 -10.22 -12.94 -8.65
CA GLY A 42 -10.44 -14.21 -7.98
C GLY A 42 -10.97 -14.03 -6.56
N PHE A 43 -11.38 -15.12 -5.92
CA PHE A 43 -11.75 -15.07 -4.51
C PHE A 43 -10.50 -15.05 -3.65
N GLY A 44 -10.34 -14.01 -2.84
CA GLY A 44 -9.14 -13.76 -2.04
C GLY A 44 -9.42 -12.82 -0.87
N PRO A 45 -8.38 -12.51 -0.07
CA PRO A 45 -8.47 -11.52 1.01
C PRO A 45 -8.52 -10.10 0.45
N ILE A 46 -9.47 -9.28 0.90
CA ILE A 46 -9.62 -7.85 0.50
C ILE A 46 -8.31 -7.09 0.73
N ALA A 47 -7.55 -7.50 1.74
CA ALA A 47 -6.29 -6.88 2.12
C ALA A 47 -5.24 -6.89 1.00
N GLN A 48 -5.32 -7.84 0.04
CA GLN A 48 -4.42 -7.89 -1.11
C GLN A 48 -4.63 -6.69 -2.05
N ASP A 49 -5.86 -6.31 -2.37
CA ASP A 49 -6.13 -5.20 -3.30
C ASP A 49 -5.66 -3.87 -2.70
N TRP A 50 -5.99 -3.61 -1.43
CA TRP A 50 -5.46 -2.45 -0.71
C TRP A 50 -3.95 -2.48 -0.57
N GLY A 51 -3.39 -3.65 -0.27
CA GLY A 51 -1.96 -3.84 -0.15
C GLY A 51 -1.24 -3.50 -1.46
N ARG A 52 -1.73 -4.01 -2.58
CA ARG A 52 -1.20 -3.75 -3.92
C ARG A 52 -1.32 -2.28 -4.33
N LEU A 53 -2.46 -1.65 -4.02
CA LEU A 53 -2.71 -0.24 -4.34
C LEU A 53 -1.78 0.67 -3.54
N ILE A 54 -1.76 0.52 -2.21
CA ILE A 54 -0.89 1.32 -1.33
C ILE A 54 0.58 1.09 -1.66
N ALA A 55 0.99 -0.14 -2.02
CA ALA A 55 2.36 -0.41 -2.45
C ALA A 55 2.77 0.44 -3.66
N SER A 56 1.88 0.61 -4.65
CA SER A 56 2.17 1.46 -5.81
C SER A 56 2.35 2.93 -5.45
N PHE A 57 1.56 3.45 -4.50
CA PHE A 57 1.73 4.81 -3.99
C PHE A 57 3.02 4.95 -3.16
N CYS A 58 3.37 3.95 -2.35
CA CYS A 58 4.64 3.94 -1.61
C CYS A 58 5.85 3.92 -2.56
N LEU A 59 5.81 3.12 -3.63
CA LEU A 59 6.87 3.09 -4.65
C LEU A 59 7.02 4.44 -5.34
N ASN A 60 5.90 5.07 -5.74
CA ASN A 60 5.94 6.42 -6.29
C ASN A 60 6.50 7.42 -5.27
N PHE A 61 6.03 7.40 -4.02
CA PHE A 61 6.50 8.26 -2.93
C PHE A 61 8.01 8.16 -2.73
N PHE A 62 8.56 6.93 -2.70
CA PHE A 62 9.99 6.73 -2.52
C PHE A 62 10.80 7.13 -3.75
N SER A 63 10.27 6.99 -4.97
CA SER A 63 10.96 7.40 -6.20
C SER A 63 11.36 8.88 -6.19
N TRP A 64 10.59 9.73 -5.51
CA TRP A 64 10.89 11.17 -5.40
C TRP A 64 12.15 11.50 -4.61
N TYR A 65 12.72 10.56 -3.85
CA TYR A 65 14.02 10.76 -3.20
C TYR A 65 15.21 10.53 -4.14
N GLY A 66 14.99 9.84 -5.27
CA GLY A 66 15.98 9.70 -6.35
C GLY A 66 15.78 10.71 -7.49
N ASP A 67 14.77 11.58 -7.39
CA ASP A 67 14.48 12.55 -8.44
C ASP A 67 15.44 13.76 -8.37
N HIS A 68 16.13 14.01 -9.48
CA HIS A 68 17.07 15.12 -9.66
C HIS A 68 16.57 16.15 -10.69
N GLU A 69 15.38 15.98 -11.25
CA GLU A 69 14.82 16.87 -12.26
C GLU A 69 13.96 17.98 -11.63
N HIS A 70 13.46 17.76 -10.41
CA HIS A 70 12.60 18.69 -9.69
C HIS A 70 13.25 19.25 -8.43
N THR A 71 12.80 20.43 -8.02
CA THR A 71 13.25 21.08 -6.78
C THR A 71 12.73 20.36 -5.54
N GLU A 72 13.42 20.47 -4.40
CA GLU A 72 12.91 19.86 -3.16
C GLU A 72 11.52 20.37 -2.74
N GLY A 73 11.16 21.60 -3.09
CA GLY A 73 9.81 22.13 -2.84
C GLY A 73 8.73 21.37 -3.60
N GLU A 74 8.93 21.17 -4.90
CA GLU A 74 7.99 20.40 -5.75
C GLU A 74 7.90 18.95 -5.30
N LYS A 75 9.05 18.33 -5.01
CA LYS A 75 9.11 16.95 -4.53
C LYS A 75 8.41 16.80 -3.18
N ALA A 76 8.58 17.74 -2.26
CA ALA A 76 7.91 17.72 -0.96
C ALA A 76 6.40 17.84 -1.08
N VAL A 77 5.90 18.72 -1.96
CA VAL A 77 4.46 18.87 -2.24
C VAL A 77 3.88 17.56 -2.78
N PHE A 78 4.54 16.95 -3.78
CA PHE A 78 4.01 15.73 -4.38
C PHE A 78 4.10 14.52 -3.43
N ARG A 79 5.18 14.40 -2.65
CA ARG A 79 5.28 13.41 -1.57
C ARG A 79 4.15 13.55 -0.55
N ALA A 80 3.79 14.78 -0.16
CA ALA A 80 2.67 15.02 0.74
C ALA A 80 1.33 14.60 0.10
N TYR A 81 1.10 14.97 -1.16
CA TYR A 81 -0.08 14.58 -1.92
C TYR A 81 -0.30 13.06 -1.96
N LEU A 82 0.77 12.28 -2.18
CA LEU A 82 0.67 10.81 -2.20
C LEU A 82 0.27 10.23 -0.85
N LEU A 83 0.85 10.72 0.25
CA LEU A 83 0.51 10.28 1.59
C LEU A 83 -0.93 10.66 1.97
N ASP A 84 -1.36 11.87 1.62
CA ASP A 84 -2.71 12.34 1.86
C ASP A 84 -3.74 11.56 1.02
N SER A 85 -3.37 11.16 -0.20
CA SER A 85 -4.18 10.29 -1.06
C SER A 85 -4.36 8.90 -0.44
N ILE A 86 -3.28 8.29 0.08
CA ILE A 86 -3.36 7.01 0.81
C ILE A 86 -4.32 7.12 2.00
N ASN A 87 -4.16 8.16 2.82
CA ASN A 87 -5.02 8.38 3.99
C ASN A 87 -6.48 8.52 3.57
N THR A 88 -6.77 9.39 2.61
CA THR A 88 -8.13 9.68 2.14
C THR A 88 -8.80 8.42 1.60
N MET A 89 -8.15 7.71 0.68
CA MET A 89 -8.72 6.50 0.07
C MET A 89 -9.05 5.43 1.10
N TYR A 90 -8.13 5.16 2.03
CA TYR A 90 -8.33 4.10 3.02
C TYR A 90 -9.37 4.47 4.08
N GLN A 91 -9.39 5.73 4.53
CA GLN A 91 -10.41 6.22 5.47
C GLN A 91 -11.81 6.17 4.86
N CYS A 92 -11.97 6.62 3.61
CA CYS A 92 -13.24 6.48 2.89
C CYS A 92 -13.66 5.02 2.78
N PHE A 93 -12.73 4.09 2.56
CA PHE A 93 -13.04 2.66 2.57
C PHE A 93 -13.54 2.18 3.93
N GLU A 94 -12.87 2.52 5.03
CA GLU A 94 -13.31 2.12 6.37
C GLU A 94 -14.71 2.67 6.69
N GLU A 95 -14.96 3.93 6.34
CA GLU A 95 -16.26 4.60 6.52
C GLU A 95 -17.37 3.92 5.71
N GLU A 96 -17.15 3.69 4.41
CA GLU A 96 -18.11 3.05 3.53
C GLU A 96 -18.33 1.57 3.91
N PHE A 97 -17.27 0.86 4.30
CA PHE A 97 -17.37 -0.53 4.76
C PHE A 97 -18.28 -0.64 5.99
N ARG A 98 -18.12 0.27 6.96
CA ARG A 98 -18.97 0.36 8.14
C ARG A 98 -20.41 0.66 7.79
N ALA A 99 -20.63 1.68 6.96
CA ALA A 99 -21.96 2.06 6.51
C ALA A 99 -22.68 0.91 5.81
N LEU A 100 -21.98 0.16 4.96
CA LEU A 100 -22.51 -1.03 4.29
C LEU A 100 -22.77 -2.18 5.25
N CYS A 101 -21.88 -2.44 6.22
CA CYS A 101 -22.11 -3.46 7.23
C CYS A 101 -23.35 -3.16 8.06
N ASP A 102 -23.54 -1.92 8.50
CA ASP A 102 -24.70 -1.51 9.29
C ASP A 102 -25.99 -1.53 8.48
N LYS A 103 -25.96 -1.03 7.24
CA LYS A 103 -27.11 -1.05 6.33
C LYS A 103 -27.60 -2.47 6.05
N ASN A 104 -26.70 -3.43 5.90
CA ASN A 104 -27.04 -4.81 5.55
C ASN A 104 -27.02 -5.76 6.76
N ARG A 105 -26.89 -5.22 7.99
CA ARG A 105 -26.73 -6.03 9.22
C ARG A 105 -27.88 -6.99 9.44
N SER A 106 -29.11 -6.59 9.12
CA SER A 106 -30.30 -7.44 9.24
C SER A 106 -30.29 -8.62 8.26
N ASP A 107 -29.62 -8.50 7.12
CA ASP A 107 -29.82 -9.37 5.97
C ASP A 107 -28.87 -10.59 5.97
N SER A 108 -27.86 -10.56 6.85
CA SER A 108 -26.85 -11.62 6.95
C SER A 108 -26.60 -12.00 8.40
N TYR A 109 -26.77 -13.29 8.73
CA TYR A 109 -26.41 -13.82 10.04
C TYR A 109 -24.94 -13.52 10.41
N ARG A 110 -24.03 -13.60 9.43
CA ARG A 110 -22.61 -13.29 9.63
C ARG A 110 -22.38 -11.84 10.04
N LEU A 111 -23.10 -10.90 9.40
CA LEU A 111 -22.98 -9.47 9.72
C LEU A 111 -23.58 -9.12 11.09
N ARG A 112 -24.64 -9.82 11.54
CA ARG A 112 -25.23 -9.59 12.86
C ARG A 112 -24.24 -9.81 14.00
N SER A 113 -23.36 -10.80 13.87
CA SER A 113 -22.34 -11.15 14.86
C SER A 113 -20.96 -10.58 14.57
N LEU A 114 -20.79 -9.84 13.47
CA LEU A 114 -19.49 -9.31 13.08
C LEU A 114 -19.11 -8.13 13.98
N ASP A 115 -17.96 -8.25 14.65
CA ASP A 115 -17.24 -7.11 15.20
C ASP A 115 -16.50 -6.41 14.06
N VAL A 116 -17.12 -5.35 13.54
CA VAL A 116 -16.62 -4.62 12.37
C VAL A 116 -15.29 -3.91 12.68
N ASP A 117 -15.11 -3.42 13.91
CA ASP A 117 -13.90 -2.74 14.34
C ASP A 117 -12.71 -3.69 14.46
N ALA A 118 -12.92 -4.84 15.11
CA ALA A 118 -11.89 -5.86 15.21
C ALA A 118 -11.52 -6.39 13.81
N TYR A 119 -12.52 -6.61 12.96
CA TYR A 119 -12.32 -7.04 11.58
C TYR A 119 -11.49 -6.03 10.78
N LEU A 120 -11.85 -4.74 10.78
CA LEU A 120 -11.11 -3.71 10.03
C LEU A 120 -9.69 -3.52 10.57
N LEU A 121 -9.48 -3.66 11.88
CA LEU A 121 -8.13 -3.60 12.45
C LEU A 121 -7.25 -4.77 11.98
N THR A 122 -7.77 -6.01 11.98
CA THR A 122 -7.04 -7.17 11.45
C THR A 122 -6.78 -7.01 9.96
N HIS A 123 -7.80 -6.62 9.20
CA HIS A 123 -7.71 -6.34 7.77
C HIS A 123 -6.60 -5.31 7.46
N PHE A 124 -6.57 -4.18 8.20
CA PHE A 124 -5.54 -3.16 8.03
C PHE A 124 -4.14 -3.70 8.29
N GLN A 125 -3.95 -4.52 9.32
CA GLN A 125 -2.65 -5.12 9.60
C GLN A 125 -2.20 -6.10 8.51
N ASP A 126 -3.13 -6.84 7.91
CA ASP A 126 -2.83 -7.69 6.76
C ASP A 126 -2.55 -6.86 5.50
N THR A 127 -3.26 -5.74 5.30
CA THR A 127 -2.98 -4.77 4.24
C THR A 127 -1.54 -4.28 4.32
N LEU A 128 -1.02 -3.97 5.51
CA LEU A 128 0.38 -3.56 5.68
C LEU A 128 1.38 -4.63 5.24
N LEU A 129 1.10 -5.92 5.51
CA LEU A 129 1.94 -7.02 5.04
C LEU A 129 1.87 -7.19 3.53
N TYR A 130 0.68 -7.08 2.94
CA TYR A 130 0.53 -7.11 1.49
C TYR A 130 1.18 -5.89 0.83
N THR A 131 1.12 -4.70 1.43
CA THR A 131 1.85 -3.51 0.97
C THR A 131 3.35 -3.78 0.94
N ALA A 132 3.91 -4.31 2.02
CA ALA A 132 5.33 -4.64 2.11
C ALA A 132 5.73 -5.68 1.05
N LEU A 133 4.97 -6.77 0.90
CA LEU A 133 5.24 -7.82 -0.09
C LEU A 133 5.15 -7.30 -1.53
N ASN A 134 4.10 -6.56 -1.86
CA ASN A 134 3.87 -6.04 -3.19
C ASN A 134 4.86 -4.93 -3.56
N ALA A 135 5.36 -4.15 -2.60
CA ALA A 135 6.41 -3.17 -2.86
C ALA A 135 7.78 -3.86 -3.05
N ALA A 136 8.13 -4.79 -2.15
CA ALA A 136 9.38 -5.54 -2.22
C ALA A 136 9.49 -6.40 -3.49
N SER A 137 8.38 -6.92 -4.02
CA SER A 137 8.42 -7.68 -5.28
C SER A 137 8.76 -6.83 -6.50
N ARG A 138 8.57 -5.51 -6.45
CA ARG A 138 8.81 -4.59 -7.58
C ARG A 138 10.25 -4.07 -7.65
N ILE A 139 10.97 -4.15 -6.55
CA ILE A 139 12.43 -3.94 -6.51
C ILE A 139 13.20 -5.25 -6.76
N GLY A 140 12.51 -6.38 -6.66
CA GLY A 140 13.02 -7.71 -7.02
C GLY A 140 12.95 -8.00 -8.52
N ASP A 141 13.13 -9.27 -8.88
CA ASP A 141 13.27 -9.71 -10.27
C ASP A 141 12.01 -9.42 -11.13
N ARG A 142 12.24 -8.94 -12.35
CA ARG A 142 11.26 -8.69 -13.45
C ARG A 142 9.91 -8.09 -13.02
N GLY A 143 9.88 -6.77 -12.85
CA GLY A 143 8.60 -6.05 -12.75
C GLY A 143 8.69 -4.64 -12.16
N ILE A 144 9.80 -3.94 -12.40
CA ILE A 144 10.01 -2.57 -11.91
C ILE A 144 8.86 -1.67 -12.36
N CYS A 145 8.29 -0.90 -11.45
CA CYS A 145 7.27 0.07 -11.82
C CYS A 145 7.90 1.28 -12.50
N TYR A 146 7.11 1.98 -13.33
CA TYR A 146 7.57 3.16 -14.05
C TYR A 146 8.18 4.23 -13.13
N ASP A 147 7.64 4.37 -11.92
CA ASP A 147 8.08 5.38 -10.95
C ASP A 147 9.56 5.21 -10.57
N LEU A 148 10.04 3.97 -10.49
CA LEU A 148 11.46 3.65 -10.27
C LEU A 148 12.22 3.57 -11.59
N GLU A 149 11.60 3.04 -12.65
CA GLU A 149 12.23 2.87 -13.96
C GLU A 149 12.67 4.20 -14.59
N ARG A 150 11.91 5.28 -14.39
CA ARG A 150 12.24 6.62 -14.90
C ARG A 150 13.56 7.18 -14.33
N LEU A 151 13.99 6.73 -13.16
CA LEU A 151 15.24 7.16 -12.52
C LEU A 151 16.43 6.45 -13.16
N LYS A 152 17.63 7.04 -13.12
CA LYS A 152 18.85 6.30 -13.51
C LYS A 152 19.19 5.29 -12.42
N THR A 153 19.84 4.19 -12.77
CA THR A 153 20.18 3.12 -11.82
C THR A 153 20.87 3.60 -10.53
N PRO A 154 21.85 4.53 -10.56
CA PRO A 154 22.46 5.03 -9.32
C PRO A 154 21.47 5.76 -8.40
N ASP A 155 20.49 6.44 -9.00
CA ASP A 155 19.53 7.29 -8.30
C ASP A 155 18.37 6.46 -7.70
N ARG A 156 18.21 5.20 -8.14
CA ARG A 156 17.22 4.25 -7.59
C ARG A 156 17.64 3.61 -6.28
N ILE A 157 18.94 3.53 -6.00
CA ILE A 157 19.48 2.77 -4.87
C ILE A 157 18.85 3.22 -3.55
N TYR A 158 18.80 4.54 -3.32
CA TYR A 158 18.26 5.07 -2.08
C TYR A 158 16.73 4.86 -1.93
N PRO A 159 15.89 5.17 -2.94
CA PRO A 159 14.48 4.76 -2.96
C PRO A 159 14.26 3.27 -2.68
N GLU A 160 15.02 2.37 -3.31
CA GLU A 160 14.90 0.91 -3.13
C GLU A 160 15.28 0.48 -1.71
N GLN A 161 16.31 1.10 -1.11
CA GLN A 161 16.67 0.89 0.30
C GLN A 161 15.55 1.30 1.25
N LEU A 162 14.88 2.44 0.99
CA LEU A 162 13.73 2.87 1.79
C LEU A 162 12.55 1.88 1.67
N VAL A 163 12.30 1.32 0.49
CA VAL A 163 11.29 0.26 0.30
C VAL A 163 11.62 -0.99 1.13
N LEU A 164 12.89 -1.41 1.15
CA LEU A 164 13.34 -2.55 1.95
C LEU A 164 13.19 -2.29 3.46
N LEU A 165 13.55 -1.09 3.93
CA LEU A 165 13.39 -0.71 5.33
C LEU A 165 11.92 -0.63 5.75
N MET A 166 11.05 -0.09 4.89
CA MET A 166 9.60 -0.11 5.11
C MET A 166 9.12 -1.57 5.19
N THR A 167 9.60 -2.42 4.30
CA THR A 167 9.24 -3.86 4.30
C THR A 167 9.61 -4.52 5.62
N ILE A 168 10.84 -4.31 6.10
CA ILE A 168 11.30 -4.86 7.39
C ILE A 168 10.41 -4.35 8.54
N GLU A 169 10.15 -3.04 8.60
CA GLU A 169 9.29 -2.45 9.62
C GLU A 169 7.90 -3.07 9.64
N LEU A 170 7.21 -3.12 8.51
CA LEU A 170 5.84 -3.62 8.45
C LEU A 170 5.77 -5.12 8.79
N PHE A 171 6.79 -5.90 8.44
CA PHE A 171 6.86 -7.31 8.83
C PHE A 171 7.02 -7.52 10.33
N LEU A 172 7.84 -6.69 10.98
CA LEU A 172 8.18 -6.83 12.40
C LEU A 172 7.16 -6.14 13.31
N ASN A 173 6.66 -4.98 12.92
CA ASN A 173 6.01 -4.02 13.81
C ASN A 173 4.58 -3.63 13.42
N ARG A 174 3.97 -4.19 12.36
CA ARG A 174 2.57 -3.87 11.95
C ARG A 174 1.55 -3.87 13.09
N GLY A 175 1.76 -4.69 14.14
CA GLY A 175 0.86 -4.79 15.28
C GLY A 175 0.70 -3.46 16.04
N ALA A 176 1.69 -2.57 15.95
CA ALA A 176 1.67 -1.23 16.53
C ALA A 176 0.81 -0.24 15.73
N TYR A 177 0.54 -0.52 14.46
CA TYR A 177 -0.24 0.32 13.57
C TYR A 177 -1.72 -0.01 13.74
N LYS A 178 -2.52 1.02 13.99
CA LYS A 178 -3.96 0.92 14.24
C LYS A 178 -4.79 1.66 13.22
N LYS A 179 -4.19 2.64 12.51
CA LYS A 179 -4.85 3.46 11.49
C LYS A 179 -3.90 3.72 10.33
N ILE A 180 -4.44 4.00 9.15
CA ILE A 180 -3.64 4.33 7.96
C ILE A 180 -2.71 5.54 8.17
N THR A 181 -3.10 6.49 9.03
CA THR A 181 -2.28 7.64 9.41
C THR A 181 -0.99 7.23 10.12
N ASP A 182 -0.97 6.11 10.85
CA ASP A 182 0.24 5.60 11.50
C ASP A 182 1.28 5.19 10.45
N LEU A 183 0.83 4.59 9.34
CA LEU A 183 1.71 4.25 8.20
C LEU A 183 2.26 5.54 7.57
N THR A 184 1.39 6.48 7.20
CA THR A 184 1.84 7.68 6.47
C THR A 184 2.72 8.59 7.32
N ASP A 185 2.48 8.67 8.63
CA ASP A 185 3.36 9.34 9.60
C ASP A 185 4.73 8.66 9.72
N TYR A 186 4.77 7.33 9.67
CA TYR A 186 6.01 6.58 9.63
C TYR A 186 6.79 6.88 8.34
N LEU A 187 6.14 6.75 7.17
CA LEU A 187 6.74 6.99 5.85
C LEU A 187 7.33 8.40 5.74
N ARG A 188 6.61 9.41 6.24
CA ARG A 188 7.06 10.82 6.26
C ARG A 188 8.38 11.02 7.01
N LYS A 189 8.61 10.23 8.05
CA LYS A 189 9.81 10.33 8.91
C LYS A 189 10.96 9.46 8.40
N MET A 190 10.74 8.55 7.45
CA MET A 190 11.73 7.55 7.06
C MET A 190 13.02 8.15 6.52
N ALA A 191 12.97 9.09 5.58
CA ALA A 191 14.18 9.67 4.98
C ALA A 191 15.03 10.43 6.02
N GLY A 192 14.38 11.07 7.01
CA GLY A 192 15.09 11.72 8.11
C GLY A 192 15.71 10.72 9.11
N LYS A 193 15.08 9.56 9.32
CA LYS A 193 15.62 8.48 10.17
C LYS A 193 16.73 7.69 9.49
N HIS A 194 16.70 7.61 8.17
CA HIS A 194 17.61 6.82 7.33
C HIS A 194 18.14 7.69 6.20
N PRO A 195 19.05 8.64 6.48
CA PRO A 195 19.62 9.51 5.46
C PRO A 195 20.46 8.70 4.47
N ALA A 196 20.53 9.15 3.22
CA ALA A 196 21.22 8.44 2.13
C ALA A 196 22.70 8.17 2.43
N GLU A 197 23.34 9.05 3.21
CA GLU A 197 24.72 8.94 3.65
C GLU A 197 24.97 7.74 4.55
N ALA A 198 23.96 7.32 5.35
CA ALA A 198 24.07 6.19 6.26
C ALA A 198 24.27 4.84 5.54
N PHE A 199 24.00 4.79 4.23
CA PHE A 199 24.14 3.58 3.42
C PHE A 199 25.46 3.51 2.64
N LYS A 200 26.27 4.58 2.66
CA LYS A 200 27.56 4.61 1.94
C LYS A 200 28.71 3.96 2.73
N GLU A 201 28.49 3.68 4.03
CA GLU A 201 29.49 3.12 4.95
C GLU A 201 29.26 1.63 5.27
N ALA A 202 28.32 0.96 4.58
CA ALA A 202 27.97 -0.44 4.79
C ALA A 202 28.55 -1.39 3.73
#